data_AF-A0A3D3HP63-F1
#
_entry.id   AF-A0A3D3HP63-F1
#
_cell.length_a   1.000
_cell.length_b   1.000
_cell.length_c   1.000
_cell.angle_alpha   90.00
_cell.angle_beta   90.00
_cell.angle_gamma   90.00
#
_symmetry.space_group_name_H-M   'P 1'
#
loop_
_entity.id
_entity.type
_entity.pdbx_description
1 polymer ?
#
loop_
_entity_poly.entity_id
_entity_poly.type
_entity_poly.pdbx_seq_one_letter_code
_entity_poly.pdbx_strand_id
1 'polypeptide(L)'
;MKNHSLVFLVLLFISFFSFANNTQYDIYLLSQKAGQGDADAQFLLGSIYLSGDYGVRKDIDKGKYYLLVAAGKGDSDAKRFLAYQFYKEHEFYIFIRWLSYYSLDFIRE
;
A
#
# COMPACT_ATOMS: atom_id res chain seq x y z
N MET A 1 9.05 -27.96 -38.05
CA MET A 1 9.22 -26.48 -37.99
C MET A 1 8.10 -25.76 -37.21
N LYS A 2 7.54 -26.33 -36.13
CA LYS A 2 6.42 -25.71 -35.37
C LYS A 2 6.81 -25.19 -33.97
N ASN A 3 8.01 -25.52 -33.46
CA ASN A 3 8.38 -25.20 -32.08
C ASN A 3 9.05 -23.83 -31.90
N HIS A 4 9.58 -23.22 -32.97
CA HIS A 4 10.20 -21.90 -32.91
C HIS A 4 9.18 -20.76 -32.74
N SER A 5 7.92 -20.95 -33.18
CA SER A 5 6.85 -19.94 -33.05
C SER A 5 6.38 -19.76 -31.61
N LEU A 6 6.35 -20.85 -30.83
CA LEU A 6 5.94 -20.84 -29.42
C LEU A 6 6.98 -20.15 -28.52
N VAL A 7 8.27 -20.36 -28.80
CA VAL A 7 9.38 -19.67 -28.09
C VAL A 7 9.32 -18.16 -28.32
N PHE A 8 9.03 -17.73 -29.55
CA PHE A 8 8.89 -16.31 -29.88
C PHE A 8 7.70 -15.67 -29.15
N LEU A 9 6.57 -16.36 -29.06
CA LEU A 9 5.38 -15.90 -28.32
C LEU A 9 5.65 -15.77 -26.81
N VAL A 10 6.39 -16.72 -26.23
CA VAL A 10 6.80 -16.67 -24.82
C VAL A 10 7.74 -15.50 -24.55
N LEU A 11 8.70 -15.22 -25.44
CA LEU A 11 9.62 -14.08 -25.30
C LEU A 11 8.90 -12.72 -25.39
N LEU A 12 7.89 -12.60 -26.25
CA LEU A 12 7.03 -11.40 -26.30
C LEU A 12 6.26 -11.24 -24.99
N PHE A 13 5.74 -12.33 -24.43
CA PHE A 13 5.02 -12.30 -23.15
C PHE A 13 5.92 -11.89 -21.97
N ILE A 14 7.14 -12.43 -21.89
CA ILE A 14 8.11 -12.07 -20.84
C ILE A 14 8.53 -10.60 -20.96
N SER A 15 8.75 -10.11 -22.18
CA SER A 15 9.13 -8.72 -22.43
C SER A 15 7.99 -7.76 -22.09
N PHE A 16 6.76 -8.12 -22.46
CA PHE A 16 5.55 -7.36 -22.14
C PHE A 16 5.27 -7.34 -20.63
N PHE A 17 5.43 -8.48 -19.95
CA PHE A 17 5.28 -8.59 -18.50
C PHE A 17 6.36 -7.79 -17.76
N SER A 18 7.60 -7.80 -18.26
CA SER A 18 8.68 -6.97 -17.71
C SER A 18 8.37 -5.49 -17.88
N PHE A 19 7.87 -5.07 -19.05
CA PHE A 19 7.47 -3.68 -19.31
C PHE A 19 6.30 -3.22 -18.43
N ALA A 20 5.28 -4.06 -18.24
CA ALA A 20 4.11 -3.76 -17.39
C ALA A 20 4.49 -3.57 -15.91
N ASN A 21 5.51 -4.31 -15.43
CA ASN A 21 6.00 -4.19 -14.07
C ASN A 21 7.06 -3.08 -13.89
N ASN A 22 7.46 -2.40 -14.97
CA ASN A 22 8.53 -1.39 -14.96
C ASN A 22 8.01 0.05 -14.95
N THR A 23 6.80 0.29 -14.47
CA THR A 23 6.35 1.64 -14.09
C THR A 23 7.11 2.07 -12.84
N GLN A 24 8.41 2.35 -13.01
CA GLN A 24 9.22 2.96 -11.99
C GLN A 24 8.68 4.38 -11.77
N TYR A 25 8.04 4.61 -10.63
CA TYR A 25 7.70 5.97 -10.24
C TYR A 25 8.99 6.75 -10.00
N ASP A 26 9.08 7.92 -10.61
CA ASP A 26 10.09 8.90 -10.23
C ASP A 26 9.71 9.47 -8.86
N ILE A 27 10.25 8.84 -7.81
CA ILE A 27 10.02 9.21 -6.41
C ILE A 27 10.42 10.66 -6.14
N TYR A 28 11.41 11.19 -6.86
CA TYR A 28 11.84 12.56 -6.71
C TYR A 28 10.75 13.52 -7.22
N LEU A 29 10.25 13.31 -8.44
CA LEU A 29 9.16 14.11 -8.99
C LEU A 29 7.88 13.98 -8.15
N LEU A 30 7.57 12.78 -7.68
CA LEU A 30 6.43 12.52 -6.80
C LEU A 30 6.56 13.28 -5.47
N SER A 31 7.75 13.26 -4.88
CA SER A 31 8.04 14.01 -3.65
C SER A 31 7.90 15.51 -3.85
N GLN A 32 8.30 16.05 -5.00
CA GLN A 32 8.09 17.46 -5.32
C GLN A 32 6.60 17.80 -5.40
N LYS A 33 5.80 17.02 -6.14
CA LYS A 33 4.35 17.24 -6.24
C LYS A 33 3.66 17.13 -4.88
N ALA A 34 4.02 16.11 -4.10
CA ALA A 34 3.50 15.94 -2.75
C ALA A 34 3.84 17.14 -1.84
N GLY A 35 5.04 17.70 -2.00
CA GLY A 35 5.50 18.93 -1.32
C GLY A 35 4.77 20.20 -1.78
N GLN A 36 4.37 20.27 -3.04
CA GLN A 36 3.49 21.33 -3.56
C GLN A 36 2.04 21.18 -3.11
N GLY A 37 1.71 20.05 -2.47
CA GLY A 37 0.41 19.83 -1.89
C GLY A 37 -0.58 19.11 -2.79
N ASP A 38 -0.10 18.48 -3.87
CA ASP A 38 -0.90 17.59 -4.72
C ASP A 38 -1.35 16.39 -3.89
N ALA A 39 -2.67 16.22 -3.76
CA ALA A 39 -3.26 15.22 -2.87
C ALA A 39 -3.07 13.79 -3.40
N ASP A 40 -3.16 13.60 -4.72
CA ASP A 40 -2.92 12.30 -5.38
C ASP A 40 -1.45 11.88 -5.18
N ALA A 41 -0.52 12.83 -5.32
CA ALA A 41 0.90 12.59 -5.08
C ALA A 41 1.19 12.24 -3.63
N GLN A 42 0.52 12.89 -2.68
CA GLN A 42 0.60 12.56 -1.26
C GLN A 42 0.05 11.16 -0.97
N PHE A 43 -1.10 10.81 -1.55
CA PHE A 43 -1.66 9.46 -1.43
C PHE A 43 -0.68 8.40 -1.95
N LEU A 44 -0.19 8.59 -3.18
CA LEU A 44 0.71 7.64 -3.83
C LEU A 44 2.03 7.51 -3.06
N LEU A 45 2.64 8.62 -2.63
CA LEU A 45 3.86 8.60 -1.85
C LEU A 45 3.66 7.93 -0.49
N GLY A 46 2.49 8.16 0.14
CA GLY A 46 2.09 7.48 1.35
C GLY A 46 2.01 5.97 1.16
N SER A 47 1.35 5.52 0.08
CA SER A 47 1.25 4.10 -0.28
C SER A 47 2.63 3.47 -0.49
N ILE A 48 3.53 4.16 -1.20
CA ILE A 48 4.89 3.68 -1.46
C ILE A 48 5.68 3.51 -0.16
N TYR A 49 5.56 4.44 0.78
CA TYR A 49 6.20 4.28 2.11
C TYR A 49 5.60 3.13 2.91
N LEU A 50 4.32 2.82 2.75
CA LEU A 50 3.69 1.67 3.43
C LEU A 50 4.09 0.32 2.84
N SER A 51 4.26 0.23 1.52
CA SER A 51 4.65 -1.01 0.84
C SER A 51 6.17 -1.23 0.86
N GLY A 52 6.95 -0.16 0.76
CA GLY A 52 8.40 -0.24 0.56
C GLY A 52 8.78 -0.57 -0.89
N ASP A 53 7.93 -0.19 -1.85
CA ASP A 53 8.16 -0.46 -3.27
C ASP A 53 9.13 0.54 -3.90
N TYR A 54 9.53 0.28 -5.16
CA TYR A 54 10.33 1.21 -5.98
C TYR A 54 11.68 1.62 -5.36
N GLY A 55 12.27 0.74 -4.54
CA GLY A 55 13.54 1.00 -3.85
C GLY A 55 13.42 1.96 -2.65
N VAL A 56 12.20 2.32 -2.25
CA VAL A 56 11.94 3.12 -1.06
C VAL A 56 11.87 2.20 0.15
N ARG A 57 12.60 2.54 1.23
CA ARG A 57 12.49 1.79 2.48
C ARG A 57 11.09 1.99 3.07
N LYS A 58 10.45 0.88 3.44
CA LYS A 58 9.18 0.90 4.16
C LYS A 58 9.29 1.73 5.44
N ASP A 59 8.36 2.67 5.59
CA ASP A 59 8.23 3.60 6.71
C ASP A 59 6.74 3.83 6.98
N ILE A 60 6.23 3.17 8.03
CA ILE A 60 4.80 3.18 8.34
C ILE A 60 4.34 4.56 8.78
N ASP A 61 5.13 5.23 9.62
CA ASP A 61 4.76 6.52 10.20
C ASP A 61 4.73 7.59 9.11
N LYS A 62 5.75 7.59 8.23
CA LYS A 62 5.81 8.49 7.10
C LYS A 62 4.69 8.22 6.09
N GLY A 63 4.39 6.95 5.82
CA GLY A 63 3.27 6.56 4.97
C GLY A 63 1.91 7.03 5.50
N LYS A 64 1.65 6.81 6.80
CA LYS A 64 0.44 7.29 7.48
C LYS A 64 0.36 8.82 7.46
N TYR A 65 1.47 9.52 7.68
CA TYR A 65 1.53 10.98 7.62
C TYR A 65 1.05 11.51 6.26
N TYR A 66 1.63 11.04 5.15
CA TYR A 66 1.23 11.53 3.83
C TYR A 66 -0.24 11.21 3.49
N LEU A 67 -0.73 10.04 3.89
CA LEU A 67 -2.14 9.69 3.73
C LEU A 67 -3.07 10.60 4.54
N LEU A 68 -2.69 10.99 5.76
CA LEU A 68 -3.45 11.94 6.57
C LEU A 68 -3.48 13.33 5.92
N VAL A 69 -2.36 13.79 5.37
CA VAL A 69 -2.31 15.07 4.65
C VAL A 69 -3.21 15.02 3.40
N ALA A 70 -3.12 13.95 2.60
CA ALA A 70 -3.98 13.76 1.42
C ALA A 70 -5.47 13.75 1.80
N ALA A 71 -5.84 12.98 2.82
CA ALA A 71 -7.22 12.90 3.31
C ALA A 71 -7.73 14.24 3.82
N GLY A 72 -6.89 15.02 4.51
CA GLY A 72 -7.20 16.38 4.96
C GLY A 72 -7.50 17.35 3.81
N LYS A 73 -6.95 17.10 2.62
CA LYS A 73 -7.21 17.89 1.40
C LYS A 73 -8.42 17.44 0.60
N GLY A 74 -9.12 16.41 1.05
CA GLY A 74 -10.32 15.92 0.39
C GLY A 74 -10.11 14.66 -0.45
N ASP A 75 -8.90 14.13 -0.51
CA ASP A 75 -8.60 12.90 -1.26
C ASP A 75 -9.47 11.73 -0.77
N SER A 76 -10.26 11.18 -1.69
CA SER A 76 -11.25 10.16 -1.35
C SER A 76 -10.61 8.79 -1.14
N ASP A 77 -9.52 8.51 -1.86
CA ASP A 77 -8.81 7.24 -1.76
C ASP A 77 -8.02 7.17 -0.45
N ALA A 78 -7.37 8.26 -0.05
CA ALA A 78 -6.69 8.39 1.23
C ALA A 78 -7.67 8.25 2.40
N LYS A 79 -8.84 8.91 2.33
CA LYS A 79 -9.90 8.76 3.34
C LYS A 79 -10.38 7.31 3.45
N ARG A 80 -10.66 6.67 2.31
CA ARG A 80 -11.12 5.28 2.27
C ARG A 80 -10.06 4.32 2.82
N PHE A 81 -8.79 4.54 2.45
CA PHE A 81 -7.68 3.73 2.92
C PHE A 81 -7.53 3.84 4.44
N LEU A 82 -7.51 5.07 4.99
CA LEU A 82 -7.41 5.29 6.43
C LEU A 82 -8.62 4.71 7.19
N ALA A 83 -9.84 4.87 6.67
CA ALA A 83 -11.03 4.28 7.27
C ALA A 83 -10.93 2.75 7.34
N TYR A 84 -10.44 2.10 6.27
CA TYR A 84 -10.21 0.65 6.26
C TYR A 84 -9.15 0.23 7.29
N GLN A 85 -8.06 0.99 7.43
CA GLN A 85 -7.03 0.71 8.43
C GLN A 85 -7.57 0.83 9.85
N PHE A 86 -8.28 1.93 10.17
CA PHE A 86 -8.88 2.11 11.49
C PHE A 86 -9.92 1.05 11.80
N TYR A 87 -10.74 0.67 10.82
CA TYR A 87 -11.71 -0.42 10.98
C TYR A 87 -10.99 -1.74 11.33
N LYS A 88 -9.90 -2.09 10.63
CA LYS A 88 -9.13 -3.30 10.93
C LYS A 88 -8.45 -3.26 12.29
N GLU A 89 -7.84 -2.12 12.65
CA GLU A 89 -7.21 -1.94 13.96
C GLU A 89 -8.25 -2.09 15.08
N HIS A 90 -9.45 -1.54 14.90
CA HIS A 90 -10.57 -1.67 15.83
C HIS A 90 -11.07 -3.11 15.97
N GLU A 91 -11.29 -3.82 14.86
CA GLU A 91 -11.70 -5.24 14.88
C GLU A 91 -10.65 -6.13 15.57
N PHE A 92 -9.36 -5.88 15.32
CA PHE A 92 -8.28 -6.60 15.99
C PHE A 92 -8.26 -6.33 17.49
N TYR A 93 -8.43 -5.07 17.91
CA TYR A 93 -8.50 -4.71 19.33
C TYR A 93 -9.68 -5.37 20.03
N ILE A 94 -10.87 -5.36 19.40
CA ILE A 94 -12.04 -6.08 19.90
C ILE A 94 -11.70 -7.56 20.04
N PHE A 95 -11.19 -8.20 18.99
CA PHE A 95 -10.85 -9.62 19.02
C PHE A 95 -9.92 -9.99 20.19
N ILE A 96 -8.86 -9.23 20.42
CA ILE A 96 -7.93 -9.47 21.55
C ILE A 96 -8.62 -9.26 22.90
N ARG A 97 -9.50 -8.26 23.02
CA ARG A 97 -10.28 -8.02 24.25
C ARG A 97 -11.24 -9.16 24.57
N TRP A 98 -11.92 -9.70 23.55
CA TRP A 98 -12.75 -10.89 23.73
C TRP A 98 -11.87 -12.07 24.16
N LEU A 99 -10.77 -12.34 23.46
CA LEU A 99 -9.88 -13.45 23.80
C LEU A 99 -9.35 -13.36 25.24
N SER A 100 -8.97 -12.17 25.71
CA SER A 100 -8.49 -11.99 27.08
C SER A 100 -9.57 -12.18 28.13
N TYR A 101 -10.81 -11.75 27.86
CA TYR A 101 -11.95 -11.95 28.74
C TYR A 101 -12.23 -13.46 28.94
N TYR A 102 -12.37 -14.21 27.85
CA TYR A 102 -12.73 -15.64 27.90
C TYR A 102 -11.58 -16.57 28.32
N SER A 103 -10.31 -16.19 28.11
CA SER A 103 -9.17 -16.98 28.58
C SER A 103 -8.91 -16.86 30.08
N LEU A 104 -9.35 -15.77 30.73
CA LEU A 104 -9.26 -15.60 32.17
C LEU A 104 -10.34 -16.36 32.95
N ASP A 105 -11.52 -16.54 32.36
CA ASP A 105 -12.60 -17.34 32.97
C ASP A 105 -12.22 -18.83 33.04
N PHE A 106 -11.44 -19.35 32.09
CA PHE A 106 -10.95 -20.73 32.08
C PHE A 106 -9.92 -21.06 33.19
N ILE A 107 -9.29 -20.05 33.81
CA ILE A 107 -8.30 -20.23 34.89
C ILE A 107 -8.96 -20.12 36.28
N ARG A 108 -10.21 -19.65 36.36
CA ARG A 108 -10.93 -19.41 37.62
C ARG A 108 -11.93 -20.52 38.00
N GLU A 109 -12.04 -21.57 37.19
CA GLU A 109 -12.73 -22.83 37.52
C GLU A 109 -11.72 -23.92 37.92
#